data_AF-A0A6P8K1G8-F1
#
_entry.id   AF-A0A6P8K1G8-F1
#
_cell.length_a   1.000
_cell.length_b   1.000
_cell.length_c   1.000
_cell.angle_alpha   90.00
_cell.angle_beta   90.00
_cell.angle_gamma   90.00
#
_symmetry.space_group_name_H-M   'P 1'
#
loop_
_entity.id
_entity.type
_entity.pdbx_description
1 polymer ?
#
loop_
_entity_poly.entity_id
_entity_poly.type
_entity_poly.pdbx_seq_one_letter_code
_entity_poly.pdbx_strand_id
1 'polypeptide(L)'
;MESESFYGVTLSEKEAIAQFEVPDVPEEYIVHSHKLIIKQISLGPEAKTGEFNVVQAETNINDDGEKKTLKIPIAVLKVGETRSLRPNVEFPNGSVTFKLVQGSGPVHVCGKVEMNFGEFDDGQIYEEYSDEEEDSELEFDEEAAPQTNGKSNKKK
;
A
#
# COMPACT_ATOMS: atom_id res chain seq x y z
N MET A 1 7.02 -4.29 -18.22
CA MET A 1 7.86 -4.76 -17.10
C MET A 1 7.04 -4.91 -15.84
N GLU A 2 7.16 -6.03 -15.13
CA GLU A 2 6.49 -6.26 -13.84
C GLU A 2 7.49 -6.12 -12.69
N SER A 3 7.06 -5.53 -11.57
CA SER A 3 7.85 -5.49 -10.35
C SER A 3 7.02 -5.83 -9.12
N GLU A 4 7.67 -6.47 -8.14
CA GLU A 4 7.10 -6.78 -6.84
C GLU A 4 8.04 -6.29 -5.74
N SER A 5 7.50 -5.60 -4.74
CA SER A 5 8.27 -5.15 -3.58
C SER A 5 7.52 -5.41 -2.26
N PHE A 6 8.27 -5.58 -1.17
CA PHE A 6 7.70 -5.80 0.15
C PHE A 6 7.13 -4.50 0.74
N TYR A 7 5.94 -4.59 1.34
CA TYR A 7 5.33 -3.50 2.10
C TYR A 7 5.31 -3.80 3.59
N GLY A 8 5.77 -2.88 4.43
CA GLY A 8 5.70 -3.02 5.87
C GLY A 8 5.63 -1.68 6.60
N VAL A 9 4.66 -1.53 7.50
CA VAL A 9 4.54 -0.36 8.39
C VAL A 9 4.16 -0.79 9.80
N THR A 10 4.48 0.06 10.78
CA THR A 10 4.12 -0.17 12.18
C THR A 10 3.28 0.99 12.70
N LEU A 11 2.09 0.69 13.19
CA LEU A 11 1.19 1.66 13.81
C LEU A 11 1.28 1.58 15.34
N SER A 12 1.34 2.72 16.00
CA SER A 12 1.35 2.81 17.47
C SER A 12 0.63 4.07 17.93
N GLU A 13 0.43 4.25 19.24
CA GLU A 13 -0.13 5.50 19.78
C GLU A 13 0.66 6.75 19.35
N LYS A 14 1.98 6.64 19.22
CA LYS A 14 2.86 7.75 18.80
C LYS A 14 2.84 7.98 17.29
N GLU A 15 2.68 6.90 16.53
CA GLU A 15 2.70 6.88 15.06
C GLU A 15 1.48 6.12 14.57
N ALA A 16 0.30 6.73 14.76
CA ALA A 16 -0.97 6.06 14.55
C ALA A 16 -1.41 6.04 13.07
N ILE A 17 -0.64 6.65 12.17
CA ILE A 17 -0.99 6.83 10.75
C ILE A 17 0.20 6.42 9.88
N ALA A 18 -0.07 5.59 8.87
CA ALA A 18 0.86 5.29 7.79
C ALA A 18 0.17 5.51 6.44
N GLN A 19 0.88 6.12 5.50
CA GLN A 19 0.36 6.40 4.16
C GLN A 19 1.17 5.62 3.13
N PHE A 20 0.46 4.97 2.22
CA PHE A 20 1.00 4.42 1.00
C PHE A 20 0.54 5.30 -0.16
N GLU A 21 1.50 5.89 -0.86
CA GLU A 21 1.29 6.64 -2.08
C GLU A 21 1.90 5.86 -3.25
N VAL A 22 1.32 6.04 -4.44
CA VAL A 22 1.92 5.53 -5.66
C VAL A 22 3.20 6.33 -5.92
N PRO A 23 4.35 5.68 -6.19
CA PRO A 23 5.57 6.40 -6.53
C PRO A 23 5.37 7.24 -7.78
N ASP A 24 6.06 8.37 -7.83
CA ASP A 24 6.18 9.15 -9.06
C ASP A 24 6.96 8.32 -10.07
N VAL A 25 6.38 8.10 -11.25
CA VAL A 25 6.98 7.31 -12.32
C VAL A 25 7.57 8.25 -13.37
N PRO A 26 8.80 8.00 -13.88
CA PRO A 26 9.40 8.83 -14.93
C PRO A 26 8.49 8.95 -16.16
N GLU A 27 8.53 10.09 -16.84
CA GLU A 27 7.62 10.39 -17.97
C GLU A 27 7.73 9.38 -19.14
N GLU A 28 8.85 8.67 -19.25
CA GLU A 28 9.09 7.63 -20.27
C GLU A 28 8.36 6.30 -20.00
N TYR A 29 7.72 6.14 -18.82
CA TYR A 29 6.97 4.93 -18.47
C TYR A 29 5.50 5.21 -18.18
N ILE A 30 4.65 4.27 -18.59
CA ILE A 30 3.21 4.25 -18.28
C ILE A 30 2.94 3.18 -17.23
N VAL A 31 2.34 3.58 -16.10
CA VAL A 31 1.81 2.63 -15.12
C VAL A 31 0.51 2.03 -15.65
N HIS A 32 0.55 0.76 -16.04
CA HIS A 32 -0.61 0.02 -16.50
C HIS A 32 -1.49 -0.39 -15.32
N SER A 33 -0.87 -0.82 -14.23
CA SER A 33 -1.56 -1.12 -12.98
C SER A 33 -0.63 -1.07 -11.79
N HIS A 34 -1.15 -0.67 -10.64
CA HIS A 34 -0.49 -0.90 -9.35
C HIS A 34 -1.49 -1.49 -8.35
N LYS A 35 -0.96 -2.28 -7.42
CA LYS A 35 -1.77 -2.93 -6.39
C LYS A 35 -0.99 -3.06 -5.09
N LEU A 36 -1.55 -2.56 -4.00
CA LEU A 36 -1.10 -2.89 -2.65
C LEU A 36 -1.93 -4.06 -2.11
N ILE A 37 -1.27 -5.14 -1.68
CA ILE A 37 -1.93 -6.31 -1.11
C ILE A 37 -1.49 -6.49 0.34
N ILE A 38 -2.43 -6.38 1.29
CA ILE A 38 -2.15 -6.60 2.71
C ILE A 38 -2.29 -8.08 3.04
N LYS A 39 -1.15 -8.71 3.33
CA LYS A 39 -1.05 -10.15 3.59
C LYS A 39 -1.21 -10.49 5.06
N GLN A 40 -0.70 -9.67 5.97
CA GLN A 40 -0.80 -9.92 7.40
C GLN A 40 -0.89 -8.62 8.21
N ILE A 41 -1.69 -8.67 9.27
CA ILE A 41 -1.76 -7.64 10.30
C ILE A 41 -1.55 -8.34 11.63
N SER A 42 -0.56 -7.92 12.43
CA SER A 42 -0.19 -8.60 13.68
C SER A 42 0.06 -7.62 14.81
N LEU A 43 -0.44 -7.97 16.00
CA LEU A 43 -0.28 -7.21 17.22
C LEU A 43 1.06 -7.58 17.88
N GLY A 44 1.94 -6.60 18.05
CA GLY A 44 3.26 -6.80 18.61
C GLY A 44 3.24 -7.28 20.07
N PRO A 45 4.38 -7.80 20.56
CA PRO A 45 4.46 -8.43 21.88
C PRO A 45 4.22 -7.44 23.03
N GLU A 46 4.59 -6.17 22.84
CA GLU A 46 4.47 -5.09 23.84
C GLU A 46 3.04 -4.54 23.98
N ALA A 47 2.08 -5.05 23.20
CA ALA A 47 0.71 -4.60 23.27
C ALA A 47 0.07 -4.95 24.63
N LYS A 48 -0.74 -4.03 25.15
CA LYS A 48 -1.37 -4.18 26.46
C LYS A 48 -2.40 -5.31 26.47
N THR A 49 -2.44 -6.06 27.58
CA THR A 49 -3.46 -7.09 27.79
C THR A 49 -4.83 -6.45 27.99
N GLY A 50 -5.88 -7.04 27.40
CA GLY A 50 -7.26 -6.57 27.56
C GLY A 50 -7.65 -5.40 26.65
N GLU A 51 -6.71 -4.80 25.91
CA GLU A 51 -6.95 -3.66 25.02
C GLU A 51 -7.24 -4.13 23.59
N PHE A 52 -8.32 -3.63 22.99
CA PHE A 52 -8.56 -3.79 21.56
C PHE A 52 -7.71 -2.84 20.74
N ASN A 53 -7.14 -3.35 19.67
CA ASN A 53 -6.37 -2.60 18.68
C ASN A 53 -7.09 -2.70 17.34
N VAL A 54 -7.54 -1.56 16.79
CA VAL A 54 -8.35 -1.52 15.57
C VAL A 54 -7.60 -0.75 14.48
N VAL A 55 -7.31 -1.43 13.37
CA VAL A 55 -6.70 -0.81 12.18
C VAL A 55 -7.80 -0.52 11.17
N GLN A 56 -7.87 0.74 10.74
CA GLN A 56 -8.78 1.23 9.70
C GLN A 56 -7.98 1.55 8.43
N ALA A 57 -8.47 1.11 7.28
CA ALA A 57 -8.01 1.60 5.98
C ALA A 57 -8.89 2.75 5.49
N GLU A 58 -8.26 3.72 4.86
CA GLU A 58 -8.90 4.85 4.18
C GLU A 58 -8.38 4.91 2.74
N THR A 59 -9.29 4.86 1.76
CA THR A 59 -8.94 4.88 0.33
C THR A 59 -10.04 5.60 -0.48
N ASN A 60 -9.69 6.07 -1.67
CA ASN A 60 -10.63 6.71 -2.57
C ASN A 60 -11.28 5.66 -3.47
N ILE A 61 -12.60 5.74 -3.63
CA ILE A 61 -13.39 4.92 -4.53
C ILE A 61 -14.12 5.84 -5.52
N ASN A 62 -14.36 5.33 -6.72
CA ASN A 62 -15.30 5.94 -7.66
C ASN A 62 -16.65 5.25 -7.49
N ASP A 63 -17.66 6.02 -7.09
CA ASP A 63 -19.02 5.56 -6.86
C ASP A 63 -19.95 6.39 -7.74
N ASP A 64 -20.49 5.78 -8.79
CA ASP A 64 -21.30 6.45 -9.83
C ASP A 64 -20.65 7.70 -10.46
N GLY A 65 -19.33 7.65 -10.67
CA GLY A 65 -18.56 8.76 -11.26
C GLY A 65 -18.17 9.86 -10.28
N GLU A 66 -18.56 9.75 -9.01
CA GLU A 66 -18.12 10.63 -7.93
C GLU A 66 -16.95 10.03 -7.15
N LYS A 67 -15.93 10.84 -6.87
CA LYS A 67 -14.84 10.45 -5.96
C LYS A 67 -15.34 10.51 -4.52
N LYS A 68 -15.33 9.37 -3.83
CA LYS A 68 -15.67 9.26 -2.40
C LYS A 68 -14.52 8.63 -1.63
N THR A 69 -14.40 8.97 -0.34
CA THR A 69 -13.42 8.35 0.56
C THR A 69 -14.09 7.27 1.39
N LEU A 70 -13.68 6.02 1.21
CA LEU A 70 -14.11 4.88 2.01
C LEU A 70 -13.22 4.75 3.25
N LYS A 71 -13.83 4.57 4.43
CA LYS A 71 -13.16 4.29 5.70
C LYS A 71 -13.73 3.00 6.28
N ILE A 72 -12.89 1.98 6.48
CA ILE A 72 -13.34 0.68 6.95
C ILE A 72 -12.32 0.01 7.89
N PRO A 73 -12.74 -0.53 9.05
CA PRO A 73 -11.88 -1.38 9.86
C PRO A 73 -11.47 -2.65 9.11
N ILE A 74 -10.17 -2.92 9.02
CA ILE A 74 -9.61 -4.10 8.34
C ILE A 74 -8.96 -5.08 9.34
N ALA A 75 -8.81 -4.69 10.60
CA ALA A 75 -8.37 -5.59 11.67
C ALA A 75 -8.91 -5.15 13.04
N VAL A 76 -9.25 -6.15 13.85
CA VAL A 76 -9.51 -6.01 15.29
C VAL A 76 -8.67 -7.06 16.00
N LEU A 77 -7.70 -6.61 16.81
CA LEU A 77 -6.70 -7.44 17.46
C LEU A 77 -6.74 -7.23 18.97
N LYS A 78 -6.41 -8.26 19.74
CA LYS A 78 -6.34 -8.20 21.20
C LYS A 78 -5.46 -9.31 21.76
N VAL A 79 -4.59 -8.95 22.71
CA VAL A 79 -3.73 -9.90 23.40
C VAL A 79 -4.55 -10.96 24.12
N GLY A 80 -4.21 -12.23 23.90
CA GLY A 80 -4.92 -13.39 24.47
C GLY A 80 -6.15 -13.85 23.68
N GLU A 81 -6.51 -13.14 22.60
CA GLU A 81 -7.67 -13.46 21.77
C GLU A 81 -7.26 -13.57 20.29
N THR A 82 -7.00 -12.42 19.65
CA THR A 82 -6.62 -12.35 18.23
C THR A 82 -5.27 -11.65 18.11
N ARG A 83 -4.22 -12.43 17.89
CA ARG A 83 -2.84 -11.92 17.78
C ARG A 83 -2.49 -11.46 16.36
N SER A 84 -3.03 -12.12 15.34
CA SER A 84 -2.77 -11.79 13.95
C SER A 84 -3.94 -12.18 13.05
N LEU A 85 -4.02 -11.53 11.90
CA LEU A 85 -4.98 -11.77 10.82
C LEU A 85 -4.24 -11.84 9.48
N ARG A 86 -4.81 -12.60 8.53
CA ARG A 86 -4.35 -12.65 7.14
C ARG A 86 -5.48 -12.21 6.21
N PRO A 87 -5.73 -10.89 6.12
CA PRO A 87 -6.94 -10.39 5.45
C PRO A 87 -6.90 -10.59 3.93
N ASN A 88 -5.71 -10.61 3.31
CA ASN A 88 -5.54 -10.68 1.85
C ASN A 88 -6.41 -9.66 1.10
N VAL A 89 -6.43 -8.43 1.61
CA VAL A 89 -7.18 -7.30 1.03
C VAL A 89 -6.31 -6.59 0.02
N GLU A 90 -6.89 -6.25 -1.12
CA GLU A 90 -6.22 -5.61 -2.25
C GLU A 90 -6.72 -4.18 -2.43
N PHE A 91 -5.80 -3.26 -2.67
CA PHE A 91 -6.08 -1.86 -2.98
C PHE A 91 -5.52 -1.56 -4.38
N PRO A 92 -6.36 -1.69 -5.43
CA PRO A 92 -5.95 -1.43 -6.80
C PRO A 92 -5.95 0.07 -7.09
N ASN A 93 -4.94 0.55 -7.83
CA ASN A 93 -4.95 1.84 -8.52
C ASN A 93 -5.29 3.07 -7.63
N GLY A 94 -4.94 3.05 -6.33
CA GLY A 94 -5.06 4.20 -5.45
C GLY A 94 -4.11 4.22 -4.26
N SER A 95 -4.00 5.41 -3.64
CA SER A 95 -3.33 5.61 -2.35
C SER A 95 -4.17 5.05 -1.20
N VAL A 96 -3.50 4.63 -0.14
CA VAL A 96 -4.14 4.03 1.04
C VAL A 96 -3.55 4.64 2.30
N THR A 97 -4.40 5.04 3.23
CA THR A 97 -3.97 5.44 4.58
C THR A 97 -4.44 4.41 5.60
N PHE A 98 -3.50 3.85 6.37
CA PHE A 98 -3.80 2.99 7.51
C PHE A 98 -3.76 3.81 8.80
N LYS A 99 -4.75 3.60 9.67
CA LYS A 99 -4.87 4.29 10.95
C LYS A 99 -5.13 3.31 12.09
N LEU A 100 -4.41 3.46 13.20
CA LEU A 100 -4.75 2.84 14.47
C LEU A 100 -5.79 3.71 15.17
N VAL A 101 -7.07 3.36 15.01
CA VAL A 101 -8.19 4.17 15.52
C VAL A 101 -8.58 3.83 16.95
N GLN A 102 -8.08 2.72 17.47
CA GLN A 102 -8.23 2.28 18.86
C GLN A 102 -7.03 1.44 19.26
N GLY A 103 -6.62 1.54 20.53
CA GLY A 103 -5.50 0.80 21.09
C GLY A 103 -4.17 1.54 20.98
N SER A 104 -3.17 1.05 21.71
CA SER A 104 -1.84 1.67 21.79
C SER A 104 -0.78 1.00 20.91
N GLY A 105 -1.12 -0.14 20.30
CA GLY A 105 -0.22 -0.93 19.47
C GLY A 105 0.92 -1.57 20.28
N PRO A 106 2.08 -1.87 19.63
CA PRO A 106 2.33 -1.69 18.21
C PRO A 106 1.54 -2.71 17.36
N VAL A 107 1.04 -2.29 16.20
CA VAL A 107 0.42 -3.16 15.19
C VAL A 107 1.24 -3.09 13.92
N HIS A 108 1.72 -4.24 13.44
CA HIS A 108 2.47 -4.35 12.19
C HIS A 108 1.52 -4.73 11.07
N VAL A 109 1.56 -3.98 9.97
CA VAL A 109 0.82 -4.25 8.73
C VAL A 109 1.86 -4.58 7.67
N CYS A 110 1.80 -5.77 7.08
CA CYS A 110 2.71 -6.16 6.01
C CYS A 110 2.00 -6.81 4.82
N GLY A 111 2.66 -6.73 3.68
CA GLY A 111 2.08 -7.06 2.40
C GLY A 111 3.11 -6.97 1.28
N LYS A 112 2.59 -6.79 0.07
CA LYS A 112 3.40 -6.55 -1.12
C LYS A 112 2.75 -5.52 -2.02
N VAL A 113 3.60 -4.85 -2.79
CA VAL A 113 3.20 -3.95 -3.86
C VAL A 113 3.55 -4.63 -5.17
N GLU A 114 2.56 -4.75 -6.06
CA GLU A 114 2.73 -5.23 -7.42
C GLU A 114 2.55 -4.04 -8.38
N MET A 115 3.46 -3.87 -9.33
CA MET A 115 3.40 -2.84 -10.35
C MET A 115 3.62 -3.46 -11.73
N ASN A 116 2.87 -2.95 -12.71
CA ASN A 116 3.04 -3.28 -14.11
C ASN A 116 3.24 -1.98 -14.89
N PHE A 117 4.40 -1.86 -15.52
CA PHE A 117 4.82 -0.73 -16.33
C PHE A 117 4.85 -1.15 -17.80
N GLY A 118 4.62 -0.20 -18.69
CA GLY A 118 5.00 -0.31 -20.09
C GLY A 118 5.72 0.95 -20.53
N GLU A 119 6.39 0.86 -21.67
CA GLU A 119 7.14 1.96 -22.25
C GLU A 119 6.19 2.96 -22.89
N PHE A 120 6.47 4.24 -22.72
CA PHE A 120 5.80 5.31 -23.46
C PHE A 120 6.43 5.36 -24.85
N ASP A 121 5.87 4.63 -25.81
CA ASP A 121 6.24 4.78 -27.23
C ASP A 121 5.48 5.97 -27.83
N ASP A 122 6.19 7.07 -28.09
CA ASP A 122 5.62 8.26 -28.75
C ASP A 122 5.20 8.02 -30.22
N GLY A 123 5.50 6.83 -30.75
CA GLY A 123 5.33 6.46 -32.15
C GLY A 123 4.19 5.48 -32.48
N GLN A 124 3.54 4.82 -31.53
CA GLN A 124 2.61 3.71 -31.85
C GLN A 124 1.13 4.00 -31.62
N ILE A 125 0.61 4.92 -32.43
CA ILE A 125 -0.69 4.68 -33.08
C ILE A 125 -0.35 4.19 -34.49
N TYR A 126 -0.41 2.86 -34.67
CA TYR A 126 -0.30 2.04 -35.90
C TYR A 126 0.92 1.10 -35.99
N GLU A 127 0.58 -0.15 -36.37
CA GLU A 127 1.43 -1.26 -36.85
C GLU A 127 2.10 -2.14 -35.78
N GLU A 128 1.42 -3.19 -35.32
CA GLU A 128 1.46 -4.55 -35.92
C GLU A 128 2.75 -5.30 -35.57
N TYR A 129 2.60 -6.29 -34.68
CA TYR A 129 3.50 -7.41 -34.39
C TYR A 129 4.90 -7.35 -35.04
N SER A 130 5.90 -6.89 -34.28
CA SER A 130 7.29 -7.28 -34.53
C SER A 130 7.90 -7.83 -33.24
N ASP A 131 8.39 -9.05 -33.39
CA ASP A 131 8.87 -10.00 -32.40
C ASP A 131 10.39 -9.84 -32.31
N GLU A 132 10.91 -9.07 -31.34
CA GLU A 132 12.34 -9.09 -30.99
C GLU A 132 12.50 -9.01 -29.46
N GLU A 133 12.93 -10.13 -28.87
CA GLU A 133 13.43 -10.21 -27.50
C GLU A 133 14.74 -9.41 -27.40
N GLU A 134 14.74 -8.30 -26.67
CA GLU A 134 15.97 -7.71 -26.13
C GLU A 134 15.90 -7.65 -24.60
N ASP A 135 16.73 -8.50 -24.00
CA ASP A 135 16.98 -8.67 -22.58
C ASP A 135 17.75 -7.45 -22.05
N SER A 136 17.02 -6.41 -21.62
CA SER A 136 17.59 -5.28 -20.91
C SER A 136 17.49 -5.51 -19.40
N GLU A 137 18.52 -6.13 -18.81
CA GLU A 137 18.72 -6.11 -17.35
C GLU A 137 19.00 -4.67 -16.90
N LEU A 138 17.93 -3.97 -16.47
CA LEU A 138 18.04 -2.68 -15.79
C LEU A 138 17.95 -2.89 -14.28
N GLU A 139 19.03 -2.58 -13.57
CA GLU A 139 19.04 -2.43 -12.12
C GLU A 139 18.19 -1.20 -11.75
N PHE A 140 16.96 -1.44 -11.30
CA PHE A 140 16.17 -0.43 -10.61
C PHE A 140 16.86 -0.11 -9.30
N ASP A 141 17.19 1.17 -9.07
CA ASP A 141 17.61 1.63 -7.75
C ASP A 141 16.47 1.32 -6.77
N GLU A 142 16.73 0.36 -5.89
CA GLU A 142 15.82 -0.27 -4.93
C GLU A 142 15.43 0.70 -3.79
N GLU A 143 15.38 2.01 -4.04
CA GLU A 143 14.78 2.97 -3.12
C GLU A 143 13.25 2.79 -3.16
N ALA A 144 12.82 1.77 -2.43
CA ALA A 144 11.43 1.51 -2.09
C ALA A 144 10.70 2.83 -1.81
N ALA A 145 9.61 3.05 -2.55
CA ALA A 145 8.70 4.19 -2.37
C ALA A 145 8.59 4.56 -0.89
N PRO A 146 8.66 5.85 -0.50
CA PRO A 146 8.85 6.26 0.88
C PRO A 146 7.79 5.63 1.81
N GLN A 147 8.17 4.52 2.45
CA GLN A 147 7.36 3.83 3.47
C GLN A 147 7.44 4.65 4.74
N THR A 148 6.69 5.75 4.76
CA THR A 148 6.74 6.65 5.91
C THR A 148 5.61 6.33 6.86
N ASN A 149 5.97 6.16 8.13
CA ASN A 149 5.08 6.51 9.22
C ASN A 149 4.94 8.04 9.20
N GLY A 150 4.10 8.54 8.29
CA GLY A 150 4.02 9.96 7.94
C GLY A 150 3.73 10.84 9.17
N LYS A 151 4.58 11.87 9.38
CA LYS A 151 4.27 12.99 10.27
C LYS A 151 3.06 13.75 9.70
N SER A 152 1.98 13.89 10.47
CA SER A 152 0.80 14.64 10.01
C SER A 152 1.17 16.10 9.71
N ASN A 153 1.13 16.51 8.44
CA ASN A 153 1.14 17.94 8.12
C ASN A 153 -0.25 18.51 8.40
N LYS A 154 -0.45 19.02 9.63
CA LYS A 154 -1.55 19.96 9.91
C LYS A 154 -1.25 21.25 9.13
N LYS A 155 -1.91 21.45 7.99
CA LYS A 155 -2.03 22.79 7.41
C LYS A 155 -2.90 23.64 8.36
N LYS A 156 -2.29 24.72 8.86
CA LYS A 156 -2.96 25.83 9.56
C LYS A 156 -3.84 26.61 8.59
#